data_AF-A0A9X9F4E2-F1
#
_entry.id   AF-A0A9X9F4E2-F1
#
_cell.length_a   1.000
_cell.length_b   1.000
_cell.length_c   1.000
_cell.angle_alpha   90.00
_cell.angle_beta   90.00
_cell.angle_gamma   90.00
#
_symmetry.space_group_name_H-M   'P 1'
#
loop_
_entity.id
_entity.type
_entity.pdbx_description
1 polymer ?
#
loop_
_entity_poly.entity_id
_entity_poly.type
_entity_poly.pdbx_seq_one_letter_code
_entity_poly.pdbx_strand_id
1 'polypeptide(L)' 'HLENLNKGFDSNLEQLKEEIAQRDKLDSEREVSPLKKADDALELDTTSLSIEEVVQKIMSIVSGVFAK' A
#
# COMPACT_ATOMS: atom_id res chain seq x y z
N HIS A 1 -0.75 -13.71 3.97
CA HIS A 1 -0.80 -15.19 4.12
C HIS A 1 -0.33 -15.64 5.50
N LEU A 2 0.95 -15.47 5.87
CA LEU A 2 1.48 -15.88 7.18
C LEU A 2 0.73 -15.25 8.36
N GLU A 3 0.41 -13.96 8.27
CA GLU A 3 -0.38 -13.27 9.30
C GLU A 3 -1.75 -13.92 9.53
N ASN A 4 -2.45 -14.32 8.46
CA ASN A 4 -3.76 -14.98 8.56
C ASN A 4 -3.63 -16.34 9.25
N LEU A 5 -2.61 -17.12 8.90
CA LEU A 5 -2.33 -18.41 9.57
C LEU A 5 -2.02 -18.21 11.06
N ASN A 6 -1.23 -17.19 11.41
CA ASN A 6 -0.92 -16.86 12.80
C ASN A 6 -2.16 -16.44 13.60
N LYS A 7 -3.16 -15.84 12.95
CA LYS A 7 -4.44 -15.47 13.54
C LYS A 7 -5.46 -16.62 13.54
N GLY A 8 -5.11 -17.81 13.04
CA GLY A 8 -5.97 -18.99 13.00
C GLY A 8 -6.96 -19.02 11.82
N PHE A 9 -6.75 -18.21 10.80
CA PHE A 9 -7.55 -18.23 9.57
C PHE A 9 -6.90 -19.12 8.51
N ASP A 10 -7.70 -19.93 7.82
CA ASP A 10 -7.28 -20.62 6.61
C ASP A 10 -6.90 -19.62 5.53
N SER A 11 -5.82 -19.91 4.81
CA SER A 11 -5.18 -18.97 3.91
C SER A 11 -4.35 -19.72 2.89
N ASN A 12 -4.56 -19.44 1.60
CA ASN A 12 -3.74 -19.96 0.51
C ASN A 12 -2.97 -18.78 -0.12
N LEU A 13 -1.64 -18.92 -0.28
CA LEU A 13 -0.80 -17.83 -0.77
C LEU A 13 -1.13 -17.42 -2.21
N GLU A 14 -1.33 -18.38 -3.10
CA GLU A 14 -1.57 -18.11 -4.52
C GLU A 14 -2.95 -17.51 -4.74
N GLN A 15 -3.97 -18.04 -4.05
CA GLN A 15 -5.30 -17.47 -4.06
C GLN A 15 -5.29 -16.03 -3.52
N LEU A 16 -4.61 -15.77 -2.40
CA LEU A 16 -4.52 -14.43 -1.82
C LEU A 16 -3.86 -13.42 -2.77
N LYS A 17 -2.81 -13.84 -3.49
CA LYS A 17 -2.17 -12.98 -4.51
C LYS A 17 -3.12 -12.64 -5.64
N GLU A 18 -3.86 -13.63 -6.14
CA GLU A 18 -4.83 -13.43 -7.21
C GLU A 18 -5.96 -12.49 -6.77
N GLU A 19 -6.50 -12.68 -5.57
CA GLU A 19 -7.54 -11.81 -5.00
C GLU A 19 -7.07 -10.36 -4.86
N ILE A 20 -5.84 -10.14 -4.39
CA ILE A 20 -5.24 -8.80 -4.29
C ILE A 20 -5.09 -8.18 -5.68
N ALA A 21 -4.53 -8.91 -6.64
CA ALA A 21 -4.33 -8.40 -7.99
C ALA A 21 -5.66 -8.07 -8.70
N GLN A 22 -6.68 -8.91 -8.52
CA GLN A 22 -8.02 -8.66 -9.05
C GLN A 22 -8.64 -7.40 -8.42
N ARG A 23 -8.54 -7.23 -7.11
CA ARG A 23 -9.01 -6.03 -6.41
C ARG A 23 -8.30 -4.78 -6.91
N ASP A 24 -6.98 -4.80 -6.99
CA ASP A 24 -6.19 -3.64 -7.41
C ASP A 24 -6.54 -3.21 -8.85
N LYS A 25 -6.81 -4.19 -9.74
CA LYS A 25 -7.33 -3.92 -11.09
C LYS A 25 -8.71 -3.26 -11.05
N LEU A 26 -9.65 -3.83 -10.31
CA LEU A 26 -11.01 -3.28 -10.18
C LEU A 26 -11.01 -1.86 -9.60
N ASP A 27 -10.18 -1.60 -8.60
CA ASP A 27 -10.04 -0.30 -7.98
C ASP A 27 -9.42 0.74 -8.92
N SER A 28 -8.50 0.33 -9.79
CA SER A 28 -7.86 1.21 -10.77
C SER A 28 -8.75 1.50 -12.00
N GLU A 29 -9.61 0.55 -12.38
CA GLU A 29 -10.47 0.63 -13.57
C GLU A 29 -11.89 1.15 -13.29
N ARG A 30 -12.27 1.39 -12.02
CA ARG A 30 -13.64 1.84 -11.69
C ARG A 30 -13.95 3.23 -12.26
N GLU A 31 -15.14 3.37 -12.85
CA GLU A 31 -15.63 4.62 -13.45
C GLU A 31 -15.74 5.78 -12.44
N VAL A 32 -16.09 5.47 -11.19
CA VAL A 32 -16.30 6.48 -10.14
C VAL A 32 -15.16 6.40 -9.12
N SER A 33 -14.45 7.51 -8.94
CA SER A 33 -13.34 7.68 -7.99
C SER A 33 -12.20 6.65 -8.16
N PRO A 34 -11.66 6.36 -9.35
CA PRO A 34 -10.62 5.35 -9.55
C PRO A 34 -9.41 5.53 -8.63
N LEU A 35 -8.77 4.43 -8.26
CA LEU A 35 -7.48 4.43 -7.57
C LEU A 35 -6.40 4.95 -8.54
N LYS A 36 -6.14 6.25 -8.46
CA LYS A 36 -5.14 6.94 -9.28
C LYS A 36 -4.34 7.91 -8.40
N LYS A 37 -3.04 7.97 -8.63
CA LYS A 37 -2.15 8.96 -8.02
C LYS A 37 -2.55 10.38 -8.47
N ALA A 38 -2.69 11.30 -7.52
CA ALA A 38 -2.92 12.71 -7.83
C ALA A 38 -1.64 13.36 -8.39
N ASP A 39 -1.78 14.45 -9.15
CA ASP A 39 -0.65 15.09 -9.84
C ASP A 39 0.37 15.69 -8.85
N ASP A 40 -0.08 16.09 -7.66
CA ASP A 40 0.75 16.62 -6.56
C ASP A 40 1.13 15.57 -5.52
N ALA A 41 0.71 14.31 -5.70
CA ALA A 41 0.98 13.26 -4.74
C ALA A 41 2.43 12.78 -4.80
N LEU A 42 3.07 12.73 -3.62
CA LEU A 42 4.36 12.10 -3.42
C LEU A 42 4.18 10.59 -3.22
N GLU A 43 4.93 9.80 -3.99
CA GLU A 43 4.90 8.34 -3.89
C GLU A 43 5.93 7.85 -2.87
N LEU A 44 5.46 7.00 -1.98
CA LEU A 44 6.26 6.39 -0.93
C LEU A 44 6.12 4.87 -1.06
N ASP A 45 7.12 4.23 -1.65
CA ASP A 45 7.22 2.77 -1.68
C ASP A 45 7.70 2.26 -0.30
N THR A 46 6.88 1.41 0.31
CA THR A 46 7.12 0.84 1.64
C THR A 46 7.50 -0.63 1.60
N THR A 47 7.74 -1.22 0.42
CA THR A 47 7.96 -2.67 0.23
C THR A 47 9.04 -3.24 1.15
N SER A 48 10.11 -2.47 1.39
CA SER A 48 11.28 -2.90 2.18
C SER A 48 11.48 -2.11 3.47
N LEU A 49 10.46 -1.36 3.91
CA LEU A 49 10.57 -0.47 5.07
C LEU A 49 9.90 -1.07 6.31
N SER A 50 10.51 -0.82 7.47
CA SER A 50 9.85 -1.04 8.75
C SER A 50 8.72 -0.02 8.98
N ILE A 51 7.80 -0.33 9.89
CA ILE A 51 6.71 0.57 10.25
C ILE A 51 7.28 1.91 10.76
N GLU A 52 8.32 1.87 11.58
CA GLU A 52 8.98 3.05 12.10
C GLU A 52 9.61 3.89 10.97
N GLU A 53 10.26 3.25 10.00
CA GLU A 53 10.86 3.94 8.85
C GLU A 53 9.81 4.63 7.97
N VAL A 54 8.67 3.98 7.75
CA VAL A 54 7.53 4.57 7.03
C VAL A 54 7.02 5.80 7.77
N VAL A 55 6.81 5.70 9.09
CA VAL A 55 6.35 6.83 9.92
C VAL A 55 7.33 7.99 9.84
N GLN A 56 8.64 7.74 9.98
CA GLN A 56 9.65 8.79 9.89
C GLN A 56 9.68 9.45 8.50
N LYS A 57 9.54 8.67 7.42
CA LYS A 57 9.47 9.23 6.06
C LYS A 57 8.25 10.13 5.88
N ILE A 58 7.07 9.70 6.35
CA ILE A 58 5.85 10.52 6.29
C ILE A 58 6.03 11.83 7.10
N MET A 59 6.57 11.75 8.31
CA MET A 59 6.84 12.93 9.14
C MET A 59 7.83 13.89 8.46
N SER A 60 8.85 13.37 7.78
CA SER A 60 9.82 14.16 7.03
C SER A 60 9.20 14.86 5.81
N ILE A 61 8.32 14.16 5.08
CA ILE A 61 7.57 14.73 3.95
C ILE A 61 6.70 15.90 4.43
N VAL A 62 5.96 15.72 5.52
CA VAL A 62 5.03 16.75 6.04
C VAL A 62 5.76 17.94 6.68
N SER A 63 6.87 17.70 7.37
CA SER A 63 7.64 18.76 8.05
C SER A 63 8.47 19.63 7.10
N GLY A 64 8.46 19.34 5.79
CA GLY A 64 9.13 20.16 4.78
C GLY A 64 10.66 20.05 4.81
N VAL A 65 11.22 18.97 5.38
CA VAL A 65 12.67 18.75 5.35
C VAL A 65 13.19 18.54 3.91
N PHE A 66 12.29 18.25 2.97
CA PHE A 66 12.56 18.22 1.53
C PHE A 66 12.27 19.55 0.80
N ALA A 67 11.90 20.62 1.50
CA ALA A 67 11.82 21.97 0.94
C ALA A 67 13.22 22.59 0.88
N LYS A 68 14.07 22.08 -0.01
CA LYS A 68 15.25 22.77 -0.54
C LYS A 68 15.64 22.25 -1.91
#